data_AF-A0A956FRL4-F1
#
_entry.id   AF-A0A956FRL4-F1
#
_cell.length_a   1.000
_cell.length_b   1.000
_cell.length_c   1.000
_cell.angle_alpha   90.00
_cell.angle_beta   90.00
_cell.angle_gamma   90.00
#
_symmetry.space_group_name_H-M   'P 1'
#
loop_
_entity.id
_entity.type
_entity.pdbx_description
1 polymer ?
#
loop_
_entity_poly.entity_id
_entity_poly.type
_entity_poly.pdbx_seq_one_letter_code
_entity_poly.pdbx_strand_id
1 'polypeptide(L)'
;LLEHLAQAGRERGVERFIAEVLLPAYAEQGADEQRTALLWLRDEVDLAALAADAPELVDRLRAAPLLRGHDGELRPAAALYDPGDDASLLDQHSLVPDFDFYADDRERWRRFFAWLGLRETPQAAALVRHVDALREQASADLDGAEERLRDLLRYLHELWPLLHERDPEDAAAFAEALRERAWLPPIRLAPMAVAFAAPQPRLYRGDELTRASQLSLVASQRPALDADDQLLDAEFLAAIGVAAEPPPAAVAAHLAVLRDRWAEADHGGLAPAQLEVGRLGEQRIGLDPRRRCAQREHGERAGAKGRRGGDDGAGSFHGW
;
A
#
# COMPACT_ATOMS: atom_id res chain seq x y z
N LEU A 1 24.55 -25.50 -18.95
CA LEU A 1 25.05 -24.75 -17.77
C LEU A 1 24.70 -25.46 -16.46
N LEU A 2 23.43 -25.81 -16.20
CA LEU A 2 23.01 -26.59 -15.00
C LEU A 2 23.84 -27.87 -14.78
N GLU A 3 24.03 -28.69 -15.82
CA GLU A 3 24.85 -29.91 -15.73
C GLU A 3 26.31 -29.63 -15.37
N HIS A 4 26.86 -28.50 -15.83
CA HIS A 4 28.23 -28.08 -15.50
C HIS A 4 28.33 -27.59 -14.04
N LEU A 5 27.32 -26.89 -13.53
CA LEU A 5 27.25 -26.49 -12.12
C LEU A 5 27.12 -27.72 -11.21
N ALA A 6 26.26 -28.67 -11.57
CA ALA A 6 26.09 -29.92 -10.84
C ALA A 6 27.38 -30.76 -10.85
N GLN A 7 28.08 -30.83 -11.98
CA GLN A 7 29.36 -31.52 -12.06
C GLN A 7 30.44 -30.82 -11.22
N ALA A 8 30.55 -29.50 -11.30
CA ALA A 8 31.51 -28.72 -10.51
C ALA A 8 31.26 -28.84 -9.00
N GLY A 9 29.99 -28.87 -8.58
CA GLY A 9 29.60 -29.10 -7.19
C GLY A 9 30.02 -30.49 -6.68
N ARG A 10 29.84 -31.54 -7.50
CA ARG A 10 30.30 -32.90 -7.17
C ARG A 10 31.82 -33.02 -7.06
N GLU A 11 32.56 -32.32 -7.93
CA GLU A 11 34.02 -32.39 -7.97
C GLU A 11 34.71 -31.64 -6.82
N ARG A 12 34.13 -30.52 -6.35
CA ARG A 12 34.75 -29.64 -5.34
C ARG A 12 34.14 -29.72 -3.94
N GLY A 13 32.97 -30.36 -3.81
CA GLY A 13 32.10 -30.23 -2.65
C GLY A 13 31.17 -29.03 -2.80
N VAL A 14 29.89 -29.22 -2.48
CA VAL A 14 28.82 -28.23 -2.71
C VAL A 14 29.10 -26.95 -1.92
N GLU A 15 29.51 -27.05 -0.65
CA GLU A 15 29.76 -25.88 0.20
C GLU A 15 30.91 -25.04 -0.35
N ARG A 16 31.98 -25.71 -0.78
CA ARG A 16 33.17 -25.06 -1.35
C ARG A 16 32.84 -24.36 -2.66
N PHE A 17 32.06 -25.00 -3.52
CA PHE A 17 31.64 -24.41 -4.79
C PHE A 17 30.80 -23.14 -4.55
N ILE A 18 29.82 -23.20 -3.64
CA ILE A 18 29.01 -22.03 -3.29
C ILE A 18 29.90 -20.89 -2.75
N ALA A 19 30.75 -21.20 -1.78
CA ALA A 19 31.53 -20.21 -1.04
C ALA A 19 32.66 -19.55 -1.86
N GLU A 20 33.35 -20.32 -2.70
CA GLU A 20 34.56 -19.90 -3.43
C GLU A 20 34.28 -19.52 -4.89
N VAL A 21 33.18 -19.97 -5.49
CA VAL A 21 32.90 -19.78 -6.92
C VAL A 21 31.60 -19.03 -7.15
N LEU A 22 30.47 -19.56 -6.66
CA LEU A 22 29.15 -19.00 -6.96
C LEU A 22 29.00 -17.60 -6.36
N LEU A 23 29.16 -17.47 -5.03
CA LEU A 23 28.91 -16.20 -4.34
C LEU A 23 29.83 -15.06 -4.82
N PRO A 24 31.15 -15.24 -4.98
CA PRO A 24 32.02 -14.15 -5.41
C PRO A 24 31.73 -13.63 -6.83
N ALA A 25 31.28 -14.50 -7.74
CA ALA A 25 31.06 -14.14 -9.14
C ALA A 25 29.61 -13.79 -9.46
N TYR A 26 28.66 -14.03 -8.55
CA TYR A 26 27.22 -13.97 -8.85
C TYR A 26 26.75 -12.62 -9.42
N ALA A 27 27.18 -11.51 -8.80
CA ALA A 27 26.77 -10.18 -9.22
C ALA A 27 27.31 -9.77 -10.60
N GLU A 28 28.39 -10.40 -11.07
CA GLU A 28 29.03 -10.12 -12.36
C GLU A 28 28.44 -10.97 -13.50
N GLN A 29 27.62 -11.98 -13.17
CA GLN A 29 26.98 -12.85 -14.14
C GLN A 29 25.84 -12.14 -14.87
N GLY A 30 25.52 -12.61 -16.09
CA GLY A 30 24.31 -12.20 -16.78
C GLY A 30 23.07 -12.76 -16.09
N ALA A 31 21.90 -12.17 -16.41
CA ALA A 31 20.64 -12.54 -15.77
C ALA A 31 20.30 -14.03 -15.96
N ASP A 32 20.56 -14.60 -17.14
CA ASP A 32 20.30 -16.01 -17.42
C ASP A 32 21.19 -16.93 -16.60
N GLU A 33 22.47 -16.60 -16.45
CA GLU A 33 23.41 -17.34 -15.60
C GLU A 33 23.02 -17.24 -14.11
N GLN A 34 22.66 -16.03 -13.65
CA GLN A 34 22.18 -15.78 -12.28
C GLN A 34 20.95 -16.63 -11.95
N ARG A 35 19.95 -16.64 -12.85
CA ARG A 35 18.75 -17.47 -12.71
C ARG A 35 19.11 -18.95 -12.70
N THR A 36 20.01 -19.37 -13.58
CA THR A 36 20.44 -20.76 -13.68
C THR A 36 21.17 -21.22 -12.41
N ALA A 37 22.02 -20.37 -11.83
CA ALA A 37 22.70 -20.64 -10.58
C ALA A 37 21.71 -20.78 -9.40
N LEU A 38 20.67 -19.93 -9.36
CA LEU A 38 19.60 -20.07 -8.36
C LEU A 38 18.75 -21.32 -8.56
N LEU A 39 18.44 -21.70 -9.81
CA LEU A 39 17.73 -22.94 -10.11
C LEU A 39 18.51 -24.14 -9.60
N TRP A 40 19.82 -24.19 -9.86
CA TRP A 40 20.68 -25.24 -9.33
C TRP A 40 20.67 -25.25 -7.79
N LEU A 41 20.81 -24.10 -7.14
CA LEU A 41 20.77 -24.01 -5.68
C LEU A 41 19.42 -24.45 -5.10
N ARG A 42 18.31 -24.12 -5.77
CA ARG A 42 16.94 -24.46 -5.37
C ARG A 42 16.63 -25.95 -5.53
N ASP A 43 17.11 -26.55 -6.63
CA ASP A 43 16.61 -27.85 -7.09
C ASP A 43 17.59 -29.00 -6.86
N GLU A 44 18.90 -28.72 -6.79
CA GLU A 44 19.95 -29.75 -6.72
C GLU A 44 20.70 -29.76 -5.39
N VAL A 45 20.65 -28.68 -4.61
CA VAL A 45 21.31 -28.61 -3.30
C VAL A 45 20.33 -29.01 -2.21
N ASP A 46 20.74 -29.94 -1.34
CA ASP A 46 20.00 -30.24 -0.12
C ASP A 46 20.17 -29.08 0.87
N LEU A 47 19.26 -28.12 0.81
CA LEU A 47 19.28 -26.91 1.64
C LEU A 47 19.15 -27.21 3.13
N ALA A 48 18.53 -28.33 3.50
CA ALA A 48 18.39 -28.74 4.90
C ALA A 48 19.71 -29.28 5.45
N ALA A 49 20.38 -30.14 4.67
CA ALA A 49 21.73 -30.61 5.01
C ALA A 49 22.71 -29.43 5.05
N LEU A 50 22.68 -28.54 4.06
CA LEU A 50 23.55 -27.36 4.02
C LEU A 50 23.38 -26.46 5.27
N ALA A 51 22.14 -26.26 5.73
CA ALA A 51 21.86 -25.49 6.93
C ALA A 51 22.33 -26.17 8.22
N ALA A 52 22.36 -27.51 8.27
CA ALA A 52 22.87 -28.26 9.41
C ALA A 52 24.40 -28.30 9.43
N ASP A 53 25.02 -28.48 8.27
CA ASP A 53 26.45 -28.79 8.15
C ASP A 53 27.32 -27.53 7.99
N ALA A 54 26.77 -26.44 7.44
CA ALA A 54 27.50 -25.20 7.16
C ALA A 54 26.66 -23.93 7.44
N PRO A 55 26.25 -23.69 8.70
CA PRO A 55 25.38 -22.57 9.05
C PRO A 55 25.97 -21.20 8.67
N GLU A 56 27.29 -21.01 8.79
CA GLU A 56 27.94 -19.73 8.41
C GLU A 56 27.86 -19.47 6.90
N LEU A 57 27.83 -20.53 6.07
CA LEU A 57 27.63 -20.39 4.63
C LEU A 57 26.18 -20.02 4.30
N VAL A 58 25.21 -20.56 5.06
CA VAL A 58 23.81 -20.17 4.93
C VAL A 58 23.62 -18.70 5.30
N ASP A 59 24.25 -18.22 6.37
CA ASP A 59 24.20 -16.80 6.72
C ASP A 59 24.77 -15.91 5.60
N ARG A 60 25.87 -16.34 4.98
CA ARG A 60 26.42 -15.66 3.79
C ARG A 60 25.47 -15.69 2.60
N LEU A 61 24.80 -16.80 2.33
CA LEU A 61 23.80 -16.90 1.26
C LEU A 61 22.63 -15.96 1.49
N ARG A 62 22.11 -15.90 2.73
CA ARG A 62 20.98 -15.02 3.10
C ARG A 62 21.35 -13.54 3.03
N ALA A 63 22.59 -13.18 3.37
CA ALA A 63 23.10 -11.82 3.31
C ALA A 63 23.53 -11.39 1.90
N ALA A 64 23.76 -12.34 0.98
CA ALA A 64 24.22 -12.03 -0.37
C ALA A 64 23.10 -11.43 -1.24
N PRO A 65 23.43 -10.47 -2.13
CA PRO A 65 22.47 -9.89 -3.07
C PRO A 65 22.17 -10.86 -4.22
N LEU A 66 21.30 -11.85 -3.94
CA LEU A 66 21.00 -12.94 -4.86
C LEU A 66 19.70 -12.75 -5.64
N LEU A 67 18.73 -12.02 -5.08
CA LEU A 67 17.41 -11.90 -5.68
C LEU A 67 17.33 -10.62 -6.50
N ARG A 68 16.80 -10.73 -7.72
CA ARG A 68 16.42 -9.59 -8.53
C ARG A 68 15.09 -9.03 -8.01
N GLY A 69 15.10 -7.77 -7.60
CA GLY A 69 13.90 -7.03 -7.28
C GLY A 69 13.15 -6.60 -8.55
N HIS A 70 11.89 -6.18 -8.42
CA HIS A 70 11.10 -5.64 -9.55
C HIS A 70 11.77 -4.39 -10.19
N ASP A 71 12.63 -3.71 -9.45
CA ASP A 71 13.47 -2.60 -9.91
C ASP A 71 14.65 -3.05 -10.78
N GLY A 72 14.85 -4.36 -10.94
CA GLY A 72 15.94 -4.98 -11.68
C GLY A 72 17.25 -5.09 -10.90
N GLU A 73 17.31 -4.55 -9.69
CA GLU A 73 18.51 -4.54 -8.85
C GLU A 73 18.64 -5.83 -8.04
N LEU A 74 19.87 -6.27 -7.79
CA LEU A 74 20.14 -7.42 -6.93
C LEU A 74 20.10 -7.03 -5.46
N ARG A 75 19.35 -7.80 -4.66
CA ARG A 75 19.10 -7.54 -3.25
C ARG A 75 19.14 -8.84 -2.44
N PRO A 76 19.56 -8.78 -1.17
CA PRO A 76 19.39 -9.92 -0.28
C PRO A 76 17.90 -10.16 -0.06
N ALA A 77 17.51 -11.42 0.17
CA ALA A 77 16.10 -11.77 0.33
C ALA A 77 15.44 -11.02 1.51
N ALA A 78 16.19 -10.79 2.60
CA ALA A 78 15.72 -10.02 3.75
C ALA A 78 15.44 -8.53 3.48
N ALA A 79 15.92 -7.98 2.35
CA ALA A 79 15.58 -6.62 1.92
C ALA A 79 14.29 -6.57 1.09
N LEU A 80 13.76 -7.72 0.68
CA LEU A 80 12.54 -7.87 -0.10
C LEU A 80 11.41 -8.43 0.78
N TYR A 81 10.18 -8.32 0.31
CA TYR A 81 9.03 -9.01 0.91
C TYR A 81 8.22 -9.77 -0.15
N ASP A 82 7.48 -10.80 0.27
CA ASP A 82 6.49 -11.47 -0.56
C ASP A 82 5.20 -10.64 -0.57
N PRO A 83 4.78 -10.09 -1.73
CA PRO A 83 3.53 -9.36 -1.82
C PRO A 83 2.27 -10.23 -1.69
N GLY A 84 2.41 -11.55 -1.59
CA GLY A 84 1.27 -12.46 -1.57
C GLY A 84 0.43 -12.29 -2.84
N ASP A 85 -0.89 -12.28 -2.69
CA ASP A 85 -1.82 -12.00 -3.79
C ASP A 85 -2.14 -10.50 -3.93
N ASP A 86 -1.73 -9.68 -2.95
CA ASP A 86 -2.05 -8.25 -2.84
C ASP A 86 -0.93 -7.33 -3.38
N ALA A 87 -0.25 -7.78 -4.45
CA ALA A 87 0.86 -7.05 -5.08
C ALA A 87 0.50 -5.67 -5.65
N SER A 88 -0.78 -5.29 -5.66
CA SER A 88 -1.28 -4.08 -6.30
C SER A 88 -1.23 -2.83 -5.41
N LEU A 89 -1.13 -2.97 -4.09
CA LEU A 89 -1.33 -1.85 -3.17
C LEU A 89 -0.11 -0.95 -2.96
N LEU A 90 1.11 -1.51 -2.99
CA LEU A 90 2.33 -0.78 -2.62
C LEU A 90 3.20 -0.33 -3.81
N ASP A 91 2.71 -0.53 -5.05
CA ASP A 91 3.27 -0.07 -6.34
C ASP A 91 4.81 -0.12 -6.51
N GLN A 92 5.35 0.68 -7.45
CA GLN A 92 6.76 0.82 -7.81
C GLN A 92 7.72 1.11 -6.64
N HIS A 93 7.22 1.45 -5.46
CA HIS A 93 8.03 1.69 -4.27
C HIS A 93 8.23 0.43 -3.41
N SER A 94 7.58 -0.67 -3.80
CA SER A 94 7.69 -1.98 -3.19
C SER A 94 9.00 -2.68 -3.54
N LEU A 95 9.73 -3.07 -2.51
CA LEU A 95 10.86 -3.98 -2.64
C LEU A 95 10.35 -5.43 -2.66
N VAL A 96 9.86 -5.87 -3.81
CA VAL A 96 9.41 -7.25 -4.06
C VAL A 96 10.33 -7.96 -5.06
N PRO A 97 10.43 -9.30 -5.03
CA PRO A 97 11.08 -10.05 -6.09
C PRO A 97 10.42 -9.80 -7.46
N ASP A 98 11.23 -9.82 -8.52
CA ASP A 98 10.76 -9.80 -9.91
C ASP A 98 10.12 -11.16 -10.27
N PHE A 99 8.87 -11.36 -9.87
CA PHE A 99 8.17 -12.63 -10.12
C PHE A 99 7.90 -12.90 -11.60
N ASP A 100 8.01 -11.90 -12.49
CA ASP A 100 7.94 -12.12 -13.93
C ASP A 100 9.22 -12.79 -14.43
N PHE A 101 10.38 -12.39 -13.90
CA PHE A 101 11.65 -13.09 -14.12
C PHE A 101 11.68 -14.51 -13.53
N TYR A 102 10.96 -14.72 -12.43
CA TYR A 102 10.80 -16.03 -11.76
C TYR A 102 9.45 -16.71 -12.08
N ALA A 103 8.91 -16.52 -13.28
CA ALA A 103 7.55 -16.95 -13.60
C ALA A 103 7.33 -18.48 -13.57
N ASP A 104 8.39 -19.29 -13.65
CA ASP A 104 8.30 -20.75 -13.63
C ASP A 104 8.17 -21.30 -12.21
N ASP A 105 7.09 -22.05 -11.94
CA ASP A 105 6.85 -22.67 -10.63
C ASP A 105 7.00 -21.66 -9.47
N ARG A 106 6.19 -20.59 -9.54
CA ARG A 106 6.19 -19.45 -8.60
C ARG A 106 6.17 -19.88 -7.13
N GLU A 107 5.42 -20.93 -6.80
CA GLU A 107 5.30 -21.45 -5.44
C GLU A 107 6.61 -22.06 -4.94
N ARG A 108 7.35 -22.75 -5.81
CA ARG A 108 8.67 -23.28 -5.46
C ARG A 108 9.69 -22.17 -5.29
N TRP A 109 9.63 -21.11 -6.09
CA TRP A 109 10.44 -19.90 -5.87
C TRP A 109 10.11 -19.22 -4.55
N ARG A 110 8.83 -19.03 -4.21
CA ARG A 110 8.41 -18.46 -2.93
C ARG A 110 9.02 -19.20 -1.74
N ARG A 111 8.90 -20.53 -1.71
CA ARG A 111 9.47 -21.37 -0.65
C ARG A 111 10.99 -21.23 -0.55
N PHE A 112 11.68 -21.17 -1.68
CA PHE A 112 13.13 -20.97 -1.71
C PHE A 112 13.54 -19.59 -1.21
N PHE A 113 12.84 -18.54 -1.64
CA PHE A 113 13.09 -17.18 -1.17
C PHE A 113 12.79 -17.03 0.31
N ALA A 114 11.71 -17.65 0.81
CA ALA A 114 11.43 -17.72 2.24
C ALA A 114 12.58 -18.39 3.02
N TRP A 115 13.15 -19.48 2.49
CA TRP A 115 14.35 -20.11 3.09
C TRP A 115 15.57 -19.18 3.10
N LEU A 116 15.75 -18.37 2.06
CA LEU A 116 16.78 -17.31 2.00
C LEU A 116 16.48 -16.10 2.91
N GLY A 117 15.31 -16.05 3.55
CA GLY A 117 14.92 -14.98 4.46
C GLY A 117 14.07 -13.87 3.84
N LEU A 118 13.37 -14.15 2.73
CA LEU A 118 12.34 -13.25 2.19
C LEU A 118 11.32 -12.93 3.28
N ARG A 119 10.99 -11.65 3.44
CA ARG A 119 10.05 -11.22 4.47
C ARG A 119 8.62 -11.51 4.03
N GLU A 120 7.75 -11.80 4.99
CA GLU A 120 6.31 -11.86 4.76
C GLU A 120 5.68 -10.47 4.74
N THR A 121 6.33 -9.51 5.42
CA THR A 121 5.83 -8.14 5.58
C THR A 121 6.79 -7.11 5.01
N PRO A 122 6.26 -6.02 4.40
CA PRO A 122 7.08 -4.93 3.93
C PRO A 122 7.82 -4.26 5.10
N GLN A 123 8.94 -3.61 4.79
CA GLN A 123 9.68 -2.83 5.79
C GLN A 123 8.93 -1.54 6.12
N ALA A 124 8.90 -1.15 7.39
CA ALA A 124 8.31 0.12 7.84
C ALA A 124 8.82 1.32 7.02
N ALA A 125 10.14 1.39 6.80
CA ALA A 125 10.75 2.45 5.99
C ALA A 125 10.24 2.48 4.54
N ALA A 126 9.88 1.33 3.95
CA ALA A 126 9.30 1.28 2.61
C ALA A 126 7.86 1.81 2.61
N LEU A 127 7.07 1.45 3.62
CA LEU A 127 5.70 1.97 3.81
C LEU A 127 5.70 3.50 3.98
N VAL A 128 6.64 4.04 4.78
CA VAL A 128 6.79 5.49 4.93
C VAL A 128 7.12 6.17 3.60
N ARG A 129 8.04 5.62 2.81
CA ARG A 129 8.35 6.16 1.47
C ARG A 129 7.15 6.14 0.55
N HIS A 130 6.34 5.08 0.58
CA HIS A 130 5.13 4.99 -0.22
C HIS A 130 4.09 6.04 0.21
N VAL A 131 3.91 6.27 1.52
CA VAL A 131 3.11 7.38 2.05
C VAL A 131 3.65 8.72 1.55
N ASP A 132 4.97 8.95 1.62
CA ASP A 132 5.59 10.20 1.16
C ASP A 132 5.39 10.42 -0.36
N ALA A 133 5.50 9.37 -1.17
CA ALA A 133 5.20 9.44 -2.61
C ALA A 133 3.73 9.81 -2.89
N LEU A 134 2.78 9.22 -2.19
CA LEU A 134 1.35 9.57 -2.32
C LEU A 134 1.07 11.02 -1.87
N ARG A 135 1.76 11.51 -0.84
CA ARG A 135 1.66 12.91 -0.39
C ARG A 135 2.20 13.87 -1.44
N GLU A 136 3.31 13.53 -2.10
CA GLU A 136 3.84 14.31 -3.22
C GLU A 136 2.85 14.33 -4.39
N GLN A 137 2.30 13.16 -4.75
CA GLN A 137 1.27 13.04 -5.80
C GLN A 137 0.03 13.89 -5.49
N ALA A 138 -0.36 14.02 -4.22
CA ALA A 138 -1.50 14.81 -3.78
C ALA A 138 -1.40 16.30 -4.15
N SER A 139 -0.18 16.80 -4.43
CA SER A 139 0.02 18.17 -4.91
C SER A 139 -0.46 18.37 -6.36
N ALA A 140 -0.52 17.29 -7.15
CA ALA A 140 -1.00 17.30 -8.54
C ALA A 140 -2.42 16.74 -8.67
N ASP A 141 -2.73 15.68 -7.91
CA ASP A 141 -4.03 15.00 -7.93
C ASP A 141 -4.40 14.56 -6.51
N LEU A 142 -5.07 15.48 -5.79
CA LEU A 142 -5.48 15.24 -4.41
C LEU A 142 -6.55 14.15 -4.31
N ASP A 143 -7.52 14.13 -5.22
CA ASP A 143 -8.62 13.16 -5.16
C ASP A 143 -8.11 11.73 -5.41
N GLY A 144 -7.23 11.55 -6.40
CA GLY A 144 -6.60 10.26 -6.66
C GLY A 144 -5.66 9.80 -5.54
N ALA A 145 -4.93 10.73 -4.92
CA ALA A 145 -4.11 10.42 -3.75
C ALA A 145 -4.97 10.01 -2.54
N GLU A 146 -6.06 10.73 -2.24
CA GLU A 146 -6.98 10.40 -1.14
C GLU A 146 -7.62 9.02 -1.31
N GLU A 147 -7.94 8.58 -2.53
CA GLU A 147 -8.43 7.22 -2.78
C GLU A 147 -7.38 6.15 -2.44
N ARG A 148 -6.15 6.32 -2.92
CA ARG A 148 -5.04 5.39 -2.61
C ARG A 148 -4.67 5.37 -1.14
N LEU A 149 -4.68 6.53 -0.49
CA LEU A 149 -4.38 6.65 0.95
C LEU A 149 -5.46 5.97 1.81
N ARG A 150 -6.73 5.95 1.40
CA ARG A 150 -7.78 5.18 2.09
C ARG A 150 -7.56 3.68 2.00
N ASP A 151 -7.14 3.18 0.84
CA ASP A 151 -6.81 1.76 0.69
C ASP A 151 -5.54 1.38 1.46
N LEU A 152 -4.51 2.24 1.42
CA LEU A 152 -3.30 2.08 2.21
C LEU A 152 -3.60 2.08 3.71
N LEU A 153 -4.48 2.97 4.20
CA LEU A 153 -4.84 3.02 5.62
C LEU A 153 -5.46 1.69 6.09
N ARG A 154 -6.32 1.08 5.28
CA ARG A 154 -6.92 -0.23 5.57
C ARG A 154 -5.85 -1.32 5.61
N TYR A 155 -4.95 -1.33 4.62
CA TYR A 155 -3.83 -2.26 4.56
C TYR A 155 -2.89 -2.12 5.77
N LEU A 156 -2.54 -0.89 6.16
CA LEU A 156 -1.69 -0.62 7.32
C LEU A 156 -2.31 -1.08 8.63
N HIS A 157 -3.63 -0.95 8.76
CA HIS A 157 -4.36 -1.47 9.92
C HIS A 157 -4.27 -3.00 10.01
N GLU A 158 -4.49 -3.72 8.90
CA GLU A 158 -4.36 -5.19 8.87
C GLU A 158 -2.92 -5.65 9.15
N LEU A 159 -1.94 -4.86 8.70
CA LEU A 159 -0.52 -5.13 8.88
C LEU A 159 0.00 -4.76 10.29
N TRP A 160 -0.68 -3.86 11.01
CA TRP A 160 -0.20 -3.28 12.27
C TRP A 160 0.14 -4.31 13.35
N PRO A 161 -0.70 -5.33 13.64
CA PRO A 161 -0.37 -6.35 14.64
C PRO A 161 0.90 -7.14 14.28
N LEU A 162 1.09 -7.45 12.99
CA LEU A 162 2.25 -8.21 12.50
C LEU A 162 3.55 -7.41 12.61
N LEU A 163 3.50 -6.11 12.35
CA LEU A 163 4.66 -5.23 12.54
C LEU A 163 5.03 -5.15 14.02
N HIS A 164 4.04 -4.96 14.90
CA HIS A 164 4.27 -4.83 16.33
C HIS A 164 4.80 -6.12 16.97
N GLU A 165 4.29 -7.28 16.57
CA GLU A 165 4.76 -8.58 17.08
C GLU A 165 6.21 -8.89 16.65
N ARG A 166 6.55 -8.56 15.40
CA ARG A 166 7.85 -8.90 14.82
C ARG A 166 8.98 -7.99 15.32
N ASP A 167 8.72 -6.68 15.37
CA ASP A 167 9.70 -5.68 15.78
C ASP A 167 8.98 -4.46 16.41
N PRO A 168 8.79 -4.46 17.74
CA PRO A 168 8.11 -3.37 18.44
C PRO A 168 8.81 -2.01 18.29
N GLU A 169 10.13 -2.00 18.15
CA GLU A 169 10.91 -0.76 18.03
C GLU A 169 10.73 -0.14 16.63
N ASP A 170 10.80 -0.96 15.57
CA ASP A 170 10.53 -0.53 14.19
C ASP A 170 9.07 -0.09 14.03
N ALA A 171 8.11 -0.81 14.65
CA ALA A 171 6.71 -0.43 14.66
C ALA A 171 6.46 0.92 15.38
N ALA A 172 7.15 1.18 16.49
CA ALA A 172 7.05 2.46 17.19
C ALA A 172 7.63 3.61 16.35
N ALA A 173 8.79 3.40 15.72
CA ALA A 173 9.40 4.36 14.81
C ALA A 173 8.50 4.62 13.59
N PHE A 174 7.86 3.59 13.06
CA PHE A 174 6.88 3.69 11.98
C PHE A 174 5.68 4.56 12.37
N ALA A 175 5.08 4.29 13.54
CA ALA A 175 3.95 5.07 14.05
C ALA A 175 4.32 6.55 14.29
N GLU A 176 5.50 6.82 14.84
CA GLU A 176 6.01 8.20 14.99
C GLU A 176 6.14 8.87 13.61
N ALA A 177 6.74 8.19 12.63
CA ALA A 177 6.87 8.71 11.28
C ALA A 177 5.51 9.04 10.64
N LEU A 178 4.49 8.19 10.83
CA LEU A 178 3.14 8.47 10.35
C LEU A 178 2.47 9.64 11.09
N ARG A 179 2.69 9.78 12.40
CA ARG A 179 2.14 10.88 13.21
C ARG A 179 2.66 12.25 12.78
N GLU A 180 3.94 12.35 12.43
CA GLU A 180 4.56 13.61 12.03
C GLU A 180 4.11 14.11 10.63
N ARG A 181 3.51 13.22 9.83
CA ARG A 181 3.16 13.47 8.42
C ARG A 181 1.69 13.85 8.24
N ALA A 182 1.45 14.80 7.36
CA ALA A 182 0.10 15.08 6.86
C ALA A 182 -0.19 14.14 5.68
N TRP A 183 -0.87 13.02 5.95
CA TRP A 183 -1.16 11.97 4.96
C TRP A 183 -2.60 11.45 5.03
N LEU A 184 -3.37 11.84 6.04
CA LEU A 184 -4.69 11.30 6.27
C LEU A 184 -5.75 12.07 5.48
N PRO A 185 -6.63 11.36 4.75
CA PRO A 185 -7.71 11.97 3.97
C PRO A 185 -8.86 12.41 4.89
N PRO A 186 -9.41 13.63 4.73
CA PRO A 186 -10.55 14.09 5.49
C PRO A 186 -11.89 13.73 4.82
N ILE A 187 -12.98 13.62 5.59
CA ILE A 187 -14.33 13.59 5.03
C ILE A 187 -14.61 14.93 4.34
N ARG A 188 -14.79 14.89 3.02
CA ARG A 188 -15.06 16.09 2.20
C ARG A 188 -16.47 16.61 2.33
N LEU A 189 -17.44 15.71 2.52
CA LEU A 189 -18.86 16.02 2.54
C LEU A 189 -19.55 15.21 3.63
N ALA A 190 -20.17 15.90 4.58
CA ALA A 190 -20.99 15.29 5.61
C ALA A 190 -22.33 16.03 5.71
N PRO A 191 -23.28 15.78 4.78
CA PRO A 191 -24.53 16.54 4.72
C PRO A 191 -25.41 16.34 5.97
N MET A 192 -25.18 15.28 6.74
CA MET A 192 -25.89 15.00 7.99
C MET A 192 -25.21 15.61 9.23
N ALA A 193 -23.98 16.11 9.10
CA ALA A 193 -23.29 16.77 10.21
C ALA A 193 -23.71 18.24 10.29
N VAL A 194 -24.34 18.60 11.39
CA VAL A 194 -24.85 19.95 11.60
C VAL A 194 -23.70 20.95 11.71
N ALA A 195 -23.83 22.10 11.04
CA ALA A 195 -22.79 23.13 10.98
C ALA A 195 -21.43 22.62 10.48
N PHE A 196 -21.43 21.58 9.65
CA PHE A 196 -20.23 21.05 9.01
C PHE A 196 -19.44 22.14 8.28
N ALA A 197 -18.17 22.28 8.66
CA ALA A 197 -17.21 23.10 7.97
C ALA A 197 -16.41 22.21 7.02
N ALA A 198 -16.50 22.51 5.71
CA ALA A 198 -15.74 21.76 4.72
C ALA A 198 -14.23 21.87 4.99
N PRO A 199 -13.49 20.75 4.93
CA PRO A 199 -12.04 20.78 5.11
C PRO A 199 -11.35 21.57 4.00
N GLN A 200 -10.19 22.14 4.31
CA GLN A 200 -9.25 22.63 3.31
C GLN A 200 -8.84 21.50 2.34
N PRO A 201 -8.57 21.81 1.05
CA PRO A 201 -8.12 20.83 0.05
C PRO A 201 -6.65 20.44 0.29
N ARG A 202 -6.40 19.68 1.35
CA ARG A 202 -5.10 19.12 1.72
C ARG A 202 -5.28 17.83 2.52
N LEU A 203 -4.18 17.10 2.68
CA LEU A 203 -4.06 16.02 3.66
C LEU A 203 -3.81 16.58 5.07
N TYR A 204 -4.10 15.76 6.08
CA TYR A 204 -4.03 16.15 7.50
C TYR A 204 -3.14 15.20 8.30
N ARG A 205 -2.61 15.70 9.40
CA ARG A 205 -2.03 14.86 10.47
C ARG A 205 -3.12 14.25 11.33
N GLY A 206 -2.79 13.18 12.04
CA GLY A 206 -3.74 12.52 12.94
C GLY A 206 -4.29 13.46 14.01
N ASP A 207 -3.42 14.32 14.58
CA ASP A 207 -3.77 15.24 15.65
C ASP A 207 -4.63 16.44 15.20
N GLU A 208 -4.80 16.64 13.89
CA GLU A 208 -5.70 17.64 13.30
C GLU A 208 -7.11 17.09 13.06
N LEU A 209 -7.26 15.77 12.94
CA LEU A 209 -8.51 15.09 12.61
C LEU A 209 -9.28 14.64 13.84
N THR A 210 -10.59 14.43 13.69
CA THR A 210 -11.42 13.67 14.62
C THR A 210 -11.83 12.34 13.99
N ARG A 211 -12.30 11.40 14.80
CA ARG A 211 -12.98 10.19 14.34
C ARG A 211 -14.30 10.52 13.64
N ALA A 212 -14.64 9.80 12.57
CA ALA A 212 -15.88 10.00 11.81
C ALA A 212 -17.14 9.88 12.68
N SER A 213 -17.16 8.91 13.59
CA SER A 213 -18.18 8.65 14.61
C SER A 213 -18.40 9.82 15.57
N GLN A 214 -17.42 10.71 15.70
CA GLN A 214 -17.45 11.88 16.60
C GLN A 214 -17.63 13.19 15.85
N LEU A 215 -17.77 13.16 14.51
CA LEU A 215 -17.87 14.36 13.70
C LEU A 215 -18.99 15.28 14.16
N SER A 216 -20.15 14.74 14.59
CA SER A 216 -21.28 15.54 15.10
C SER A 216 -20.98 16.37 16.34
N LEU A 217 -19.91 16.06 17.09
CA LEU A 217 -19.53 16.80 18.28
C LEU A 217 -18.66 18.03 17.95
N VAL A 218 -18.03 18.04 16.78
CA VAL A 218 -17.02 19.05 16.39
C VAL A 218 -17.08 19.47 14.93
N ALA A 219 -18.20 19.23 14.24
CA ALA A 219 -18.32 19.36 12.78
C ALA A 219 -17.97 20.77 12.25
N SER A 220 -18.15 21.81 13.08
CA SER A 220 -17.78 23.19 12.73
C SER A 220 -16.35 23.59 13.09
N GLN A 221 -15.62 22.72 13.81
CA GLN A 221 -14.32 23.03 14.41
C GLN A 221 -13.19 22.21 13.81
N ARG A 222 -13.44 20.95 13.46
CA ARG A 222 -12.40 20.02 13.00
C ARG A 222 -12.91 19.09 11.91
N PRO A 223 -12.07 18.77 10.92
CA PRO A 223 -12.37 17.73 9.95
C PRO A 223 -12.32 16.34 10.60
N ALA A 224 -13.07 15.40 10.05
CA ALA A 224 -13.01 13.99 10.43
C ALA A 224 -12.17 13.19 9.42
N LEU A 225 -11.52 12.13 9.89
CA LEU A 225 -10.87 11.13 9.05
C LEU A 225 -11.90 10.45 8.14
N ASP A 226 -11.61 10.34 6.84
CA ASP A 226 -12.42 9.57 5.88
C ASP A 226 -12.06 8.09 5.93
N ALA A 227 -12.40 7.47 7.05
CA ALA A 227 -12.26 6.03 7.27
C ALA A 227 -13.46 5.49 8.04
N ASP A 228 -13.73 4.20 7.88
CA ASP A 228 -14.74 3.53 8.69
C ASP A 228 -14.16 3.22 10.07
N ASP A 229 -14.49 4.06 11.05
CA ASP A 229 -14.06 3.90 12.45
C ASP A 229 -14.49 2.56 13.06
N GLN A 230 -15.46 1.84 12.49
CA GLN A 230 -15.84 0.50 12.96
C GLN A 230 -14.86 -0.57 12.48
N LEU A 231 -14.12 -0.29 11.41
CA LEU A 231 -13.13 -1.20 10.83
C LEU A 231 -11.73 -0.96 11.39
N LEU A 232 -11.41 0.27 11.79
CA LEU A 232 -10.12 0.63 12.36
C LEU A 232 -10.16 0.54 13.88
N ASP A 233 -9.32 -0.30 14.46
CA ASP A 233 -9.24 -0.40 15.91
C ASP A 233 -8.68 0.89 16.57
N ALA A 234 -8.98 1.04 17.86
CA ALA A 234 -8.61 2.24 18.62
C ALA A 234 -7.10 2.37 18.85
N GLU A 235 -6.36 1.26 18.85
CA GLU A 235 -4.92 1.22 19.10
C GLU A 235 -4.15 1.74 17.89
N PHE A 236 -4.49 1.25 16.70
CA PHE A 236 -3.93 1.74 15.44
C PHE A 236 -4.24 3.22 15.22
N LEU A 237 -5.50 3.64 15.45
CA LEU A 237 -5.88 5.05 15.36
C LEU A 237 -5.05 5.93 16.30
N ALA A 238 -4.82 5.48 17.54
CA ALA A 238 -3.95 6.18 18.47
C ALA A 238 -2.49 6.21 18.00
N ALA A 239 -1.99 5.10 17.43
CA ALA A 239 -0.62 4.99 16.91
C ALA A 239 -0.35 6.00 15.79
N ILE A 240 -1.33 6.28 14.92
CA ILE A 240 -1.22 7.30 13.86
C ILE A 240 -1.65 8.71 14.32
N GLY A 241 -1.95 8.88 15.61
CA GLY A 241 -2.20 10.18 16.25
C GLY A 241 -3.64 10.69 16.19
N VAL A 242 -4.59 9.87 15.75
CA VAL A 242 -6.02 10.23 15.76
C VAL A 242 -6.57 10.03 17.17
N ALA A 243 -6.97 11.14 17.80
CA ALA A 243 -7.47 11.13 19.17
C ALA A 243 -8.72 10.25 19.32
N ALA A 244 -8.84 9.61 20.49
CA ALA A 244 -10.01 8.81 20.84
C ALA A 244 -11.26 9.67 21.05
N GLU A 245 -11.08 10.90 21.51
CA GLU A 245 -12.14 11.87 21.76
C GLU A 245 -11.72 13.27 21.29
N PRO A 246 -12.68 14.10 20.83
CA PRO A 246 -12.38 15.48 20.50
C PRO A 246 -12.01 16.29 21.75
N PRO A 247 -11.16 17.33 21.63
CA PRO A 247 -10.85 18.20 22.76
C PRO A 247 -12.11 18.88 23.31
N PRO A 248 -12.33 18.93 24.64
CA PRO A 248 -13.51 19.57 25.24
C PRO A 248 -13.72 21.02 24.81
N ALA A 249 -12.62 21.76 24.57
CA ALA A 249 -12.68 23.12 24.06
C ALA A 249 -13.28 23.20 22.64
N ALA A 250 -12.98 22.24 21.76
CA ALA A 250 -13.57 22.15 20.43
C ALA A 250 -15.07 21.79 20.51
N VAL A 251 -15.45 20.87 21.41
CA VAL A 251 -16.87 20.54 21.63
C VAL A 251 -17.64 21.77 22.13
N ALA A 252 -17.11 22.49 23.11
CA ALA A 252 -17.74 23.71 23.63
C ALA A 252 -17.87 24.80 22.56
N ALA A 253 -16.84 25.01 21.73
CA ALA A 253 -16.88 25.94 20.61
C ALA A 253 -17.92 25.53 19.56
N HIS A 254 -18.03 24.23 19.25
CA HIS A 254 -19.05 23.72 18.35
C HIS A 254 -20.47 23.97 18.89
N LEU A 255 -20.72 23.67 20.17
CA LEU A 255 -22.00 23.94 20.82
C LEU A 255 -22.35 25.44 20.82
N ALA A 256 -21.36 26.32 20.97
CA ALA A 256 -21.57 27.76 20.83
C ALA A 256 -22.03 28.13 19.41
N VAL A 257 -21.39 27.58 18.36
CA VAL A 257 -21.82 27.77 16.97
C VAL A 257 -23.26 27.29 16.76
N LEU A 258 -23.62 26.11 17.31
CA LEU A 258 -24.98 25.59 17.19
C LEU A 258 -26.01 26.47 17.90
N ARG A 259 -25.69 26.94 19.11
CA ARG A 259 -26.53 27.87 19.86
C ARG A 259 -26.74 29.18 19.10
N ASP A 260 -25.68 29.74 18.54
CA ASP A 260 -25.73 31.02 17.85
C ASP A 260 -26.56 30.90 16.56
N ARG A 261 -26.40 29.81 15.79
CA ARG A 261 -27.26 29.52 14.64
C ARG A 261 -28.71 29.32 15.04
N TRP A 262 -28.97 28.58 16.12
CA TRP A 262 -30.33 28.34 16.61
C TRP A 262 -31.04 29.65 17.02
N ALA A 263 -30.31 30.67 17.44
CA ALA A 263 -30.87 31.97 17.77
C ALA A 263 -31.26 32.81 16.54
N GLU A 264 -30.87 32.43 15.32
CA GLU A 264 -31.26 33.10 14.08
C GLU A 264 -32.74 32.87 13.74
N ALA A 265 -33.32 33.75 12.91
CA ALA A 265 -34.76 33.77 12.62
C ALA A 265 -35.29 32.50 11.94
N ASP A 266 -34.43 31.79 11.20
CA ASP A 266 -34.70 30.48 10.58
C ASP A 266 -33.88 29.36 11.24
N HIS A 267 -33.39 29.59 12.46
CA HIS A 267 -32.44 28.76 13.18
C HIS A 267 -31.14 28.48 12.40
N GLY A 268 -30.75 29.35 11.46
CA GLY A 268 -29.55 29.17 10.64
C GLY A 268 -29.67 27.97 9.71
N GLY A 269 -30.89 27.67 9.27
CA GLY A 269 -31.24 26.49 8.47
C GLY A 269 -31.27 25.17 9.24
N LEU A 270 -31.24 25.21 10.57
CA LEU A 270 -31.30 24.02 11.42
C LEU A 270 -32.74 23.52 11.61
N ALA A 271 -32.98 22.24 11.34
CA ALA A 271 -34.22 21.58 11.69
C ALA A 271 -34.08 20.85 13.05
N PRO A 272 -35.13 20.84 13.92
CA PRO A 272 -35.10 20.11 15.19
C PRO A 272 -34.69 18.64 15.07
N ALA A 273 -35.11 17.96 13.99
CA ALA A 273 -34.76 16.56 13.70
C ALA A 273 -33.25 16.34 13.45
N GLN A 274 -32.50 17.39 13.11
CA GLN A 274 -31.04 17.33 12.93
C GLN A 274 -30.28 17.49 14.25
N LEU A 275 -30.95 17.93 15.32
CA LEU A 275 -30.39 18.05 16.67
C LEU A 275 -30.63 16.80 17.53
N GLU A 276 -31.37 15.81 17.02
CA GLU A 276 -31.52 14.51 17.70
C GLU A 276 -30.20 13.74 17.67
N VAL A 277 -29.44 13.85 18.77
CA VAL A 277 -28.21 13.09 19.01
C VAL A 277 -28.58 11.62 19.18
N GLY A 278 -28.53 10.83 18.10
CA GLY A 278 -28.87 9.42 18.25
C GLY A 278 -28.65 8.43 17.10
N ARG A 279 -28.33 8.84 15.87
CA ARG A 279 -28.32 7.86 14.74
C ARG A 279 -27.21 7.97 13.70
N LEU A 280 -26.17 8.77 13.92
CA LEU A 280 -25.03 8.81 12.99
C LEU A 280 -24.14 7.55 13.04
N GLY A 281 -24.24 6.75 14.11
CA GLY A 281 -23.52 5.47 14.23
C GLY A 281 -24.18 4.28 13.53
N GLU A 282 -25.47 4.37 13.15
CA GLU A 282 -26.21 3.25 12.55
C GLU A 282 -26.59 3.48 11.07
N GLN A 283 -26.56 4.72 10.59
CA GLN A 283 -26.93 5.03 9.21
C GLN A 283 -25.70 5.40 8.41
N ARG A 284 -25.14 4.38 7.75
CA ARG A 284 -24.19 4.45 6.63
C ARG A 284 -23.97 5.87 6.12
N ILE A 285 -22.90 6.51 6.59
CA ILE A 285 -22.22 7.54 5.80
C ILE A 285 -21.96 6.85 4.46
N GLY A 286 -22.60 7.35 3.40
CA GLY A 286 -22.80 6.63 2.15
C GLY A 286 -21.51 6.26 1.40
N LEU A 287 -20.79 5.26 1.90
CA LEU A 287 -19.86 4.44 1.14
C LEU A 287 -20.71 3.42 0.38
N ASP A 288 -21.36 3.85 -0.71
CA ASP A 288 -21.88 2.93 -1.70
C ASP A 288 -20.81 2.73 -2.80
N PRO A 289 -20.00 1.65 -2.73
CA PRO A 289 -19.01 1.36 -3.76
C PRO A 289 -19.64 1.10 -5.14
N ARG A 290 -20.95 0.84 -5.24
CA ARG A 290 -21.63 0.52 -6.51
C ARG A 290 -22.03 1.73 -7.33
N ARG A 291 -22.00 2.95 -6.77
CA ARG A 291 -22.28 4.18 -7.54
C ARG A 291 -21.10 4.67 -8.38
N ARG A 292 -19.86 4.20 -8.15
CA ARG A 292 -18.68 4.61 -8.95
C ARG A 292 -18.54 3.85 -10.28
N CYS A 293 -19.07 2.64 -10.40
CA CYS A 293 -19.03 1.90 -11.67
C CYS A 293 -19.98 2.47 -12.74
N ALA A 294 -21.12 3.06 -12.35
CA ALA A 294 -22.12 3.53 -13.31
C ALA A 294 -21.70 4.82 -14.06
N GLN A 295 -20.76 5.60 -13.54
CA GLN A 295 -20.30 6.83 -14.20
C GLN A 295 -19.14 6.62 -15.20
N ARG A 296 -18.43 5.48 -15.13
CA ARG A 296 -17.42 5.13 -16.16
C ARG A 296 -18.06 4.59 -17.45
N GLU A 297 -19.20 3.90 -17.38
CA GLU A 297 -19.81 3.28 -18.57
C GLU A 297 -20.63 4.24 -19.47
N HIS A 298 -20.90 5.47 -19.01
CA HIS A 298 -21.60 6.48 -19.82
C HIS A 298 -20.67 7.49 -20.51
N GLY A 299 -19.38 7.52 -20.18
CA GLY A 299 -18.38 8.35 -20.86
C GLY A 299 -17.87 7.75 -22.18
N GLU A 300 -17.82 6.43 -22.31
CA GLU A 300 -17.20 5.76 -23.48
C GLU A 300 -18.16 5.49 -24.65
N ARG A 301 -19.47 5.69 -24.50
CA ARG A 301 -20.44 5.47 -25.60
C ARG A 301 -20.82 6.71 -26.42
N ALA A 302 -20.30 7.89 -26.08
CA ALA A 302 -20.61 9.14 -26.80
C ALA A 302 -19.58 9.54 -27.87
N GLY A 303 -18.58 8.70 -28.17
CA GLY A 303 -17.44 9.04 -29.04
C GLY A 303 -17.29 8.17 -30.29
N ALA A 304 -18.36 7.74 -30.94
CA ALA A 304 -18.25 6.97 -32.19
C ALA A 304 -19.40 7.25 -33.17
N LYS A 305 -19.49 8.49 -33.66
CA LYS A 305 -20.28 8.78 -34.86
C LYS A 305 -19.73 10.01 -35.59
N GLY A 306 -18.97 9.76 -36.65
CA GLY A 306 -18.67 10.78 -37.65
C GLY A 306 -17.30 10.66 -38.28
N ARG A 307 -17.21 9.93 -39.39
CA ARG A 307 -16.46 10.29 -40.61
C ARG A 307 -16.62 9.19 -41.66
N ARG A 308 -17.55 9.40 -42.59
CA ARG A 308 -17.55 8.78 -43.92
C ARG A 308 -17.39 9.91 -44.94
N GLY A 309 -16.59 9.64 -45.96
CA GLY A 309 -16.26 10.54 -47.07
C GLY A 309 -14.79 10.89 -47.00
N GLY A 310 -13.94 10.53 -47.95
CA GLY A 310 -14.13 9.87 -49.23
C GLY A 310 -12.83 10.05 -50.00
N ASP A 311 -12.43 9.07 -50.78
CA ASP A 311 -11.67 9.21 -52.02
C ASP A 311 -11.29 7.81 -52.46
N ASP A 312 -11.65 7.44 -53.68
CA ASP A 312 -10.91 6.45 -54.45
C ASP A 312 -11.17 6.73 -55.93
N GLY A 313 -10.27 7.55 -56.47
CA GLY A 313 -10.09 7.75 -57.90
C GLY A 313 -9.17 6.68 -58.46
N ALA A 314 -9.70 5.94 -59.44
CA ALA A 314 -9.06 5.43 -60.65
C ALA A 314 -7.61 4.89 -60.57
N GLY A 315 -7.48 3.58 -60.78
CA GLY A 315 -6.23 2.91 -61.16
C GLY A 315 -6.49 1.65 -61.97
N SER A 316 -6.22 1.73 -63.26
CA SER A 316 -6.43 0.73 -64.31
C SER A 316 -5.61 -0.56 -64.20
N PHE A 317 -6.20 -1.62 -64.79
CA PHE A 317 -5.62 -2.59 -65.75
C PHE A 317 -4.94 -3.91 -65.31
N HIS A 318 -5.55 -4.98 -65.85
CA HIS A 318 -5.04 -6.28 -66.35
C HIS A 318 -4.42 -7.26 -65.32
N GLY A 319 -4.77 -8.55 -65.28
CA GLY A 319 -5.28 -9.45 -66.30
C GLY A 319 -4.30 -10.63 -66.43
N TRP A 320 -4.84 -11.85 -66.34
CA TRP A 320 -4.22 -13.19 -66.24
C TRP A 320 -4.02 -13.71 -64.82
#